data_AF-A0A291RMV4-F1
#
_entry.id   AF-A0A291RMV4-F1
#
_cell.length_a   1.000
_cell.length_b   1.000
_cell.length_c   1.000
_cell.angle_alpha   90.00
_cell.angle_beta   90.00
_cell.angle_gamma   90.00
#
_symmetry.space_group_name_H-M   'P 1'
#
loop_
_entity.id
_entity.type
_entity.pdbx_description
1 polymer ?
#
loop_
_entity_poly.entity_id
_entity_poly.type
_entity_poly.pdbx_seq_one_letter_code
_entity_poly.pdbx_strand_id
1 'polypeptide(L)'
;MARTLGPMTASADRPADNDAARVTEDTAPGYSPPNLPRYDCARGESVPEPDWRHPLLRVEQPAEFIAAIPALLGFVPERSLVVCLLQDTPERPGAVFLGAVARHDLDVSGCGAWVRVAGQLAAICVQERAVGVVVLVVDDRASATRAGRPGARASRHRDLIRALGGALRAADVTLADAWAAREIATGAPWWSLTDPERTGTQQDPSASPVTLAHVLDGRPIRSSRAELLATVEVDRELRDAVAAELEQAEVTARRLYRRAVSRSAPGEYRRAALEMVLWQIAAVGSAAPIPPDAIADVAVALRDSTVRDALFALAVGEHGRAAEELWTRLCRALDGPDRAEAATLLGYSAYIRGDGPLAGVALEAALEADPSHGIAGLLETALRTGMHPQEMRKLARSGALAAAGLGVDLGIDPAGWQS
;
A
#
# COMPACT_ATOMS: atom_id res chain seq x y z
N MET A 1 57.86 58.26 -5.71
CA MET A 1 56.48 58.78 -5.85
C MET A 1 55.59 57.88 -4.98
N ALA A 2 54.72 58.35 -4.09
CA ALA A 2 54.37 59.72 -3.70
C ALA A 2 54.31 59.87 -2.16
N ARG A 3 54.17 61.11 -1.65
CA ARG A 3 54.18 61.44 -0.21
C ARG A 3 52.78 61.40 0.42
N THR A 4 52.77 61.16 1.72
CA THR A 4 51.69 61.36 2.70
C THR A 4 51.19 62.81 2.78
N LEU A 5 49.91 62.99 3.13
CA LEU A 5 49.31 63.98 4.08
C LEU A 5 47.92 64.50 3.61
N GLY A 6 46.93 64.40 4.49
CA GLY A 6 45.79 65.35 4.55
C GLY A 6 45.93 66.20 5.82
N PRO A 7 44.85 66.72 6.45
CA PRO A 7 43.48 66.96 5.97
C PRO A 7 43.07 68.46 6.13
N MET A 8 41.84 68.85 5.76
CA MET A 8 41.23 70.10 6.25
C MET A 8 39.70 69.98 6.37
N THR A 9 39.13 70.70 7.34
CA THR A 9 37.73 70.58 7.83
C THR A 9 36.95 71.89 7.70
N ALA A 10 35.63 71.82 7.93
CA ALA A 10 34.68 72.93 8.12
C ALA A 10 34.18 73.62 6.82
N SER A 11 32.97 74.16 6.71
CA SER A 11 31.77 74.11 7.59
C SER A 11 30.50 74.45 6.80
N ALA A 12 29.34 73.98 7.27
CA ALA A 12 27.98 74.51 7.13
C ALA A 12 27.52 75.23 5.84
N ASP A 13 26.42 74.75 5.25
CA ASP A 13 25.25 75.62 5.05
C ASP A 13 23.90 74.84 5.03
N ARG A 14 22.83 75.48 5.52
CA ARG A 14 21.40 75.09 5.45
C ARG A 14 20.58 76.37 5.62
N PRO A 15 19.69 76.71 4.67
CA PRO A 15 18.25 76.42 4.81
C PRO A 15 17.61 75.98 3.45
N ALA A 16 16.33 75.60 3.32
CA ALA A 16 15.20 75.49 4.26
C ALA A 16 14.15 74.43 3.78
N ASP A 17 13.13 74.24 4.62
CA ASP A 17 11.70 73.98 4.30
C ASP A 17 11.17 74.59 2.97
N ASN A 18 10.09 74.12 2.33
CA ASN A 18 9.20 72.96 2.52
C ASN A 18 8.20 72.97 1.34
N ASP A 19 7.93 71.85 0.65
CA ASP A 19 6.54 71.48 0.30
C ASP A 19 6.38 70.03 -0.18
N ALA A 20 5.13 69.56 -0.15
CA ALA A 20 4.74 68.16 -0.24
C ALA A 20 4.77 67.55 -1.65
N ALA A 21 5.34 66.34 -1.74
CA ALA A 21 4.93 65.32 -2.70
C ALA A 21 4.70 64.00 -1.95
N ARG A 22 3.44 63.71 -1.61
CA ARG A 22 3.03 62.40 -1.09
C ARG A 22 3.25 61.34 -2.16
N VAL A 23 4.28 60.51 -2.01
CA VAL A 23 4.33 59.23 -2.71
C VAL A 23 3.48 58.25 -1.91
N THR A 24 2.38 57.81 -2.52
CA THR A 24 1.52 56.76 -1.96
C THR A 24 2.26 55.42 -1.98
N GLU A 25 2.48 54.82 -0.82
CA GLU A 25 2.82 53.40 -0.73
C GLU A 25 1.65 52.59 -1.32
N ASP A 26 1.89 51.94 -2.46
CA ASP A 26 0.89 51.07 -3.08
C ASP A 26 0.85 49.73 -2.31
N THR A 27 -0.19 49.59 -1.50
CA THR A 27 -0.28 48.54 -0.47
C THR A 27 -0.72 47.21 -1.07
N ALA A 28 0.25 46.38 -1.48
CA ALA A 28 -0.03 44.98 -1.78
C ALA A 28 -0.67 44.29 -0.55
N PRO A 29 -1.73 43.47 -0.72
CA PRO A 29 -2.51 42.95 0.40
C PRO A 29 -1.66 42.03 1.28
N GLY A 30 -1.49 42.43 2.54
CA GLY A 30 -0.77 41.64 3.53
C GLY A 30 -1.50 40.33 3.83
N TYR A 31 -0.83 39.21 3.58
CA TYR A 31 -1.25 37.91 4.12
C TYR A 31 -1.03 37.91 5.63
N SER A 32 -2.08 38.26 6.38
CA SER A 32 -2.15 38.01 7.82
C SER A 32 -2.52 36.54 8.03
N PRO A 33 -1.68 35.72 8.67
CA PRO A 33 -2.07 34.36 9.02
C PRO A 33 -3.27 34.44 10.00
N PRO A 34 -4.30 33.60 9.85
CA PRO A 34 -5.38 33.51 10.82
C PRO A 34 -4.81 33.05 12.18
N ASN A 35 -5.37 33.56 13.28
CA ASN A 35 -4.99 33.14 14.63
C ASN A 35 -5.23 31.63 14.80
N LEU A 36 -4.16 30.84 14.70
CA LEU A 36 -4.18 29.43 15.01
C LEU A 36 -4.50 29.25 16.50
N PRO A 37 -5.49 28.41 16.87
CA PRO A 37 -5.63 28.00 18.26
C PRO A 37 -4.36 27.22 18.63
N ARG A 38 -3.73 27.60 19.76
CA ARG A 38 -2.69 26.76 20.36
C ARG A 38 -3.36 25.48 20.84
N TYR A 39 -2.98 24.35 20.27
CA TYR A 39 -3.39 23.04 20.77
C TYR A 39 -2.72 22.81 22.12
N ASP A 40 -3.51 22.88 23.19
CA ASP A 40 -3.08 22.64 24.57
C ASP A 40 -3.55 21.23 24.96
N CYS A 41 -2.72 20.22 24.65
CA CYS A 41 -3.03 18.81 24.87
C CYS A 41 -2.91 18.43 26.37
N ALA A 42 -3.83 18.94 27.18
CA ALA A 42 -3.90 18.64 28.60
C ALA A 42 -4.58 17.28 28.86
N ARG A 43 -3.79 16.34 29.39
CA ARG A 43 -4.17 15.03 29.96
C ARG A 43 -4.65 13.99 28.95
N GLY A 44 -3.75 13.06 28.63
CA GLY A 44 -4.14 11.75 28.11
C GLY A 44 -4.85 10.95 29.19
N GLU A 45 -6.12 10.63 28.95
CA GLU A 45 -6.69 9.39 29.47
C GLU A 45 -6.14 8.25 28.60
N SER A 46 -5.61 7.21 29.23
CA SER A 46 -5.06 6.06 28.52
C SER A 46 -6.18 5.32 27.79
N VAL A 47 -6.31 5.57 26.49
CA VAL A 47 -7.13 4.76 25.60
C VAL A 47 -6.58 3.33 25.70
N PRO A 48 -7.39 2.32 26.11
CA PRO A 48 -6.91 0.95 26.12
C PRO A 48 -6.55 0.53 24.70
N GLU A 49 -5.39 -0.12 24.54
CA GLU A 49 -4.97 -0.66 23.25
C GLU A 49 -6.09 -1.51 22.64
N PRO A 50 -6.43 -1.34 21.35
CA PRO A 50 -7.43 -2.18 20.71
C PRO A 50 -6.94 -3.64 20.71
N ASP A 51 -7.58 -4.45 21.55
CA ASP A 51 -7.35 -5.89 21.68
C ASP A 51 -7.78 -6.57 20.37
N TRP A 52 -6.84 -6.74 19.42
CA TRP A 52 -7.05 -7.31 18.08
C TRP A 52 -7.36 -8.82 18.09
N ARG A 53 -8.20 -9.26 19.04
CA ARG A 53 -8.96 -10.51 18.95
C ARG A 53 -10.00 -10.37 17.84
N HIS A 54 -9.53 -10.46 16.60
CA HIS A 54 -10.41 -10.79 15.48
C HIS A 54 -11.32 -11.94 15.93
N PRO A 55 -12.65 -11.88 15.70
CA PRO A 55 -13.53 -12.99 16.03
C PRO A 55 -13.04 -14.22 15.28
N LEU A 56 -12.42 -15.16 16.01
CA LEU A 56 -11.64 -16.26 15.43
C LEU A 56 -12.54 -17.13 14.56
N LEU A 57 -12.44 -16.90 13.26
CA LEU A 57 -13.43 -17.34 12.30
C LEU A 57 -13.13 -18.77 11.90
N ARG A 58 -13.89 -19.69 12.50
CA ARG A 58 -13.66 -21.12 12.42
C ARG A 58 -14.37 -21.69 11.19
N VAL A 59 -13.58 -22.07 10.20
CA VAL A 59 -14.04 -22.77 9.00
C VAL A 59 -13.82 -24.26 9.17
N GLU A 60 -14.88 -25.06 9.09
CA GLU A 60 -14.80 -26.53 9.29
C GLU A 60 -15.05 -27.34 8.00
N GLN A 61 -15.74 -26.75 7.02
CA GLN A 61 -16.21 -27.48 5.84
C GLN A 61 -15.54 -26.97 4.54
N PRO A 62 -15.19 -27.85 3.59
CA PRO A 62 -14.63 -27.43 2.29
C PRO A 62 -15.53 -26.44 1.54
N ALA A 63 -16.86 -26.59 1.66
CA ALA A 63 -17.84 -25.70 1.04
C ALA A 63 -17.77 -24.25 1.56
N GLU A 64 -17.48 -24.08 2.86
CA GLU A 64 -17.30 -22.79 3.53
C GLU A 64 -15.91 -22.21 3.24
N PHE A 65 -14.88 -23.06 3.27
CA PHE A 65 -13.50 -22.68 2.94
C PHE A 65 -13.38 -22.13 1.51
N ILE A 66 -13.92 -22.84 0.53
CA ILE A 66 -13.89 -22.42 -0.88
C ILE A 66 -14.63 -21.08 -1.05
N ALA A 67 -15.77 -20.91 -0.38
CA ALA A 67 -16.53 -19.65 -0.40
C ALA A 67 -15.79 -18.47 0.26
N ALA A 68 -14.87 -18.73 1.20
CA ALA A 68 -14.03 -17.71 1.84
C ALA A 68 -12.81 -17.27 1.00
N ILE A 69 -12.36 -18.05 0.01
CA ILE A 69 -11.15 -17.76 -0.77
C ILE A 69 -11.18 -16.38 -1.47
N PRO A 70 -12.28 -15.90 -2.10
CA PRO A 70 -12.33 -14.58 -2.70
C PRO A 70 -12.13 -13.44 -1.70
N ALA A 71 -12.60 -13.61 -0.45
CA ALA A 71 -12.32 -12.68 0.62
C ALA A 71 -10.85 -12.73 1.05
N LEU A 72 -10.28 -13.92 1.25
CA LEU A 72 -8.87 -14.07 1.62
C LEU A 72 -7.90 -13.51 0.57
N LEU A 73 -8.28 -13.56 -0.71
CA LEU A 73 -7.49 -13.02 -1.83
C LEU A 73 -7.84 -11.57 -2.20
N GLY A 74 -8.94 -11.00 -1.70
CA GLY A 74 -9.49 -9.70 -2.13
C GLY A 74 -10.09 -9.67 -3.54
N PHE A 75 -10.08 -10.79 -4.28
CA PHE A 75 -10.69 -10.94 -5.61
C PHE A 75 -11.07 -12.40 -5.90
N VAL A 76 -12.00 -12.62 -6.84
CA VAL A 76 -12.37 -13.98 -7.29
C VAL A 76 -11.26 -14.58 -8.19
N PRO A 77 -10.62 -15.70 -7.82
CA PRO A 77 -9.52 -16.27 -8.59
C PRO A 77 -10.01 -17.07 -9.80
N GLU A 78 -9.58 -16.69 -11.00
CA GLU A 78 -9.77 -17.45 -12.24
C GLU A 78 -8.52 -18.26 -12.61
N ARG A 79 -8.69 -19.46 -13.18
CA ARG A 79 -7.60 -20.34 -13.67
C ARG A 79 -6.38 -20.38 -12.74
N SER A 80 -6.62 -20.57 -11.44
CA SER A 80 -5.65 -20.39 -10.37
C SER A 80 -5.38 -21.66 -9.56
N LEU A 81 -4.15 -21.80 -9.10
CA LEU A 81 -3.77 -22.61 -7.95
C LEU A 81 -3.70 -21.68 -6.73
N VAL A 82 -4.55 -21.92 -5.73
CA VAL A 82 -4.54 -21.22 -4.44
C VAL A 82 -4.00 -22.17 -3.38
N VAL A 83 -3.07 -21.69 -2.56
CA VAL A 83 -2.31 -22.46 -1.58
C VAL A 83 -2.36 -21.72 -0.25
N CYS A 84 -3.08 -22.28 0.71
CA CYS A 84 -3.26 -21.70 2.04
C CYS A 84 -2.36 -22.42 3.03
N LEU A 85 -1.48 -21.68 3.70
CA LEU A 85 -0.56 -22.21 4.70
C LEU A 85 -1.30 -22.34 6.04
N LEU A 86 -1.10 -23.47 6.72
CA LEU A 86 -1.63 -23.75 8.04
C LEU A 86 -0.49 -23.72 9.06
N GLN A 87 -0.64 -22.87 10.07
CA GLN A 87 0.31 -22.73 11.18
C GLN A 87 -0.27 -23.35 12.46
N ASP A 88 0.59 -23.95 13.27
CA ASP A 88 0.21 -24.43 14.60
C ASP A 88 -0.03 -23.23 15.54
N THR A 89 -0.96 -23.36 16.47
CA THR A 89 -1.22 -22.32 17.48
C THR A 89 -1.05 -22.89 18.89
N PRO A 90 -0.03 -22.44 19.65
CA PRO A 90 0.22 -22.95 21.00
C PRO A 90 -0.91 -22.59 21.98
N GLU A 91 -1.75 -21.61 21.63
CA GLU A 91 -2.90 -21.17 22.43
C GLU A 91 -4.10 -22.13 22.36
N ARG A 92 -4.19 -22.98 21.33
CA ARG A 92 -5.31 -23.90 21.12
C ARG A 92 -4.84 -25.26 20.56
N PRO A 93 -4.44 -26.21 21.42
CA PRO A 93 -4.05 -27.55 21.01
C PRO A 93 -5.11 -28.22 20.11
N GLY A 94 -4.71 -28.64 18.92
CA GLY A 94 -5.58 -29.29 17.94
C GLY A 94 -6.36 -28.35 17.01
N ALA A 95 -6.13 -27.03 17.07
CA ALA A 95 -6.52 -26.08 16.04
C ALA A 95 -5.30 -25.65 15.21
N VAL A 96 -5.53 -25.29 13.96
CA VAL A 96 -4.53 -24.65 13.09
C VAL A 96 -5.06 -23.28 12.65
N PHE A 97 -4.17 -22.31 12.52
CA PHE A 97 -4.50 -20.99 11.99
C PHE A 97 -4.18 -20.92 10.49
N LEU A 98 -5.00 -20.22 9.72
CA LEU A 98 -4.73 -19.93 8.32
C LEU A 98 -3.77 -18.75 8.23
N GLY A 99 -2.51 -19.02 7.90
CA GLY A 99 -1.47 -18.02 7.70
C GLY A 99 -1.54 -17.44 6.29
N ALA A 100 -0.39 -17.36 5.62
CA ALA A 100 -0.30 -16.81 4.26
C ALA A 100 -1.16 -17.60 3.25
N VAL A 101 -1.76 -16.86 2.30
CA VAL A 101 -2.46 -17.44 1.14
C VAL A 101 -1.71 -17.01 -0.12
N ALA A 102 -1.13 -17.98 -0.82
CA ALA A 102 -0.44 -17.78 -2.09
C ALA A 102 -1.35 -18.16 -3.26
N ARG A 103 -1.28 -17.40 -4.37
CA ARG A 103 -2.04 -17.65 -5.60
C ARG A 103 -1.10 -17.65 -6.81
N HIS A 104 -1.21 -18.67 -7.65
CA HIS A 104 -0.44 -18.81 -8.89
C HIS A 104 -1.37 -19.12 -10.08
N ASP A 105 -1.07 -18.60 -11.27
CA ASP A 105 -1.79 -18.94 -12.49
C ASP A 105 -1.57 -20.42 -12.90
N LEU A 106 -2.60 -21.07 -13.45
CA LEU A 106 -2.51 -22.46 -13.94
C LEU A 106 -1.86 -22.59 -15.32
N ASP A 107 -1.77 -21.48 -16.07
CA ASP A 107 -1.26 -21.45 -17.43
C ASP A 107 0.25 -21.10 -17.49
N VAL A 108 1.01 -21.66 -16.55
CA VAL A 108 2.47 -21.55 -16.51
C VAL A 108 3.11 -22.29 -17.69
N SER A 109 3.97 -21.60 -18.43
CA SER A 109 4.65 -22.11 -19.62
C SER A 109 6.02 -22.73 -19.32
N GLY A 110 6.40 -23.74 -20.10
CA GLY A 110 7.73 -24.36 -20.09
C GLY A 110 7.86 -25.66 -19.30
N CYS A 111 8.83 -26.50 -19.70
CA CYS A 111 9.11 -27.77 -19.03
C CYS A 111 9.52 -27.54 -17.56
N GLY A 112 9.02 -28.41 -16.68
CA GLY A 112 9.34 -28.37 -15.24
C GLY A 112 8.81 -27.15 -14.48
N ALA A 113 7.97 -26.29 -15.07
CA ALA A 113 7.49 -25.07 -14.42
C ALA A 113 6.81 -25.34 -13.06
N TRP A 114 5.95 -26.35 -12.99
CA TRP A 114 5.30 -26.77 -11.73
C TRP A 114 6.25 -27.32 -10.68
N VAL A 115 7.40 -27.88 -11.08
CA VAL A 115 8.42 -28.34 -10.13
C VAL A 115 9.12 -27.15 -9.47
N ARG A 116 9.38 -26.08 -10.24
CA ARG A 116 9.93 -24.83 -9.70
C ARG A 116 8.95 -24.14 -8.76
N VAL A 117 7.68 -24.00 -9.18
CA VAL A 117 6.61 -23.40 -8.35
C VAL A 117 6.40 -24.23 -7.07
N ALA A 118 6.38 -25.56 -7.14
CA ALA A 118 6.30 -26.43 -5.97
C ALA A 118 7.50 -26.26 -5.01
N GLY A 119 8.72 -26.12 -5.54
CA GLY A 119 9.91 -25.85 -4.72
C GLY A 119 9.88 -24.47 -4.05
N GLN A 120 9.41 -23.44 -4.76
CA GLN A 120 9.23 -22.09 -4.20
C GLN A 120 8.16 -22.08 -3.09
N LEU A 121 7.01 -22.72 -3.33
CA LEU A 121 5.95 -22.87 -2.33
C LEU A 121 6.44 -23.63 -1.09
N ALA A 122 7.19 -24.73 -1.26
CA ALA A 122 7.76 -25.47 -0.15
C ALA A 122 8.76 -24.61 0.66
N ALA A 123 9.60 -23.81 0.00
CA ALA A 123 10.50 -22.88 0.69
C ALA A 123 9.75 -21.82 1.51
N ILE A 124 8.66 -21.25 0.96
CA ILE A 124 7.78 -20.32 1.68
C ILE A 124 7.15 -21.03 2.90
N CYS A 125 6.69 -22.28 2.75
CA CYS A 125 6.12 -23.02 3.88
C CYS A 125 7.12 -23.24 5.03
N VAL A 126 8.40 -23.48 4.72
CA VAL A 126 9.47 -23.57 5.75
C VAL A 126 9.71 -22.22 6.42
N GLN A 127 9.81 -21.14 5.65
CA GLN A 127 10.01 -19.79 6.16
C GLN A 127 8.88 -19.35 7.10
N GLU A 128 7.63 -19.60 6.68
CA GLU A 128 6.41 -19.28 7.43
C GLU A 128 6.07 -20.34 8.50
N ARG A 129 6.95 -21.32 8.74
CA ARG A 129 6.79 -22.37 9.76
C ARG A 129 5.45 -23.12 9.67
N ALA A 130 4.96 -23.33 8.46
CA ALA A 130 3.69 -23.99 8.21
C ALA A 130 3.77 -25.48 8.56
N VAL A 131 2.84 -25.96 9.37
CA VAL A 131 2.69 -27.39 9.70
C VAL A 131 1.86 -28.15 8.68
N GLY A 132 1.02 -27.43 7.93
CA GLY A 132 0.24 -27.99 6.85
C GLY A 132 -0.08 -27.00 5.73
N VAL A 133 -0.64 -27.51 4.65
CA VAL A 133 -1.07 -26.74 3.48
C VAL A 133 -2.41 -27.28 2.97
N VAL A 134 -3.31 -26.37 2.60
CA VAL A 134 -4.58 -26.66 1.93
C VAL A 134 -4.56 -26.04 0.54
N VAL A 135 -5.03 -26.77 -0.47
CA VAL A 135 -4.94 -26.35 -1.88
C VAL A 135 -6.32 -26.29 -2.54
N LEU A 136 -6.60 -25.21 -3.27
CA LEU A 136 -7.74 -25.09 -4.16
C LEU A 136 -7.28 -24.83 -5.60
N VAL A 137 -7.77 -25.63 -6.54
CA VAL A 137 -7.60 -25.41 -7.98
C VAL A 137 -8.90 -24.88 -8.57
N VAL A 138 -8.88 -23.64 -9.09
CA VAL A 138 -10.01 -23.08 -9.85
C VAL A 138 -9.66 -23.11 -11.33
N ASP A 139 -10.34 -23.94 -12.12
CA ASP A 139 -10.09 -24.08 -13.58
C ASP A 139 -11.44 -24.28 -14.29
N ASP A 140 -11.94 -23.23 -14.95
CA ASP A 140 -13.19 -23.21 -15.73
C ASP A 140 -13.28 -24.34 -16.77
N ARG A 141 -12.11 -24.77 -17.27
CA ARG A 141 -11.89 -25.86 -18.24
C ARG A 141 -11.97 -27.26 -17.61
N ALA A 142 -12.06 -27.37 -16.29
CA ALA A 142 -12.06 -28.65 -15.58
C ALA A 142 -13.47 -29.20 -15.33
N SER A 143 -13.53 -30.47 -14.96
CA SER A 143 -14.76 -31.09 -14.47
C SER A 143 -14.45 -32.23 -13.51
N ALA A 144 -15.37 -32.51 -12.59
CA ALA A 144 -15.32 -33.66 -11.71
C ALA A 144 -15.24 -34.97 -12.51
N THR A 145 -14.56 -35.97 -11.94
CA THR A 145 -14.62 -37.34 -12.46
C THR A 145 -16.02 -37.91 -12.22
N ARG A 146 -16.58 -38.60 -13.21
CA ARG A 146 -17.87 -39.30 -13.10
C ARG A 146 -17.66 -40.79 -13.30
N ALA A 147 -18.64 -41.61 -12.89
CA ALA A 147 -18.56 -43.06 -13.05
C ALA A 147 -18.16 -43.47 -14.48
N GLY A 148 -17.00 -44.12 -14.63
CA GLY A 148 -16.43 -44.56 -15.91
C GLY A 148 -15.88 -43.46 -16.83
N ARG A 149 -15.85 -42.18 -16.44
CA ARG A 149 -15.35 -41.08 -17.28
C ARG A 149 -14.43 -40.12 -16.48
N PRO A 150 -13.11 -40.08 -16.79
CA PRO A 150 -12.20 -39.10 -16.21
C PRO A 150 -12.70 -37.67 -16.43
N GLY A 151 -12.60 -36.84 -15.39
CA GLY A 151 -12.89 -35.42 -15.50
C GLY A 151 -11.92 -34.70 -16.44
N ALA A 152 -12.39 -33.68 -17.15
CA ALA A 152 -11.51 -32.81 -17.93
C ALA A 152 -10.45 -32.19 -17.00
N ARG A 153 -9.18 -32.14 -17.46
CA ARG A 153 -8.01 -31.65 -16.71
C ARG A 153 -7.59 -32.47 -15.47
N ALA A 154 -8.38 -33.46 -15.04
CA ALA A 154 -8.17 -34.18 -13.79
C ALA A 154 -6.80 -34.90 -13.69
N SER A 155 -6.22 -35.38 -14.80
CA SER A 155 -4.84 -35.90 -14.81
C SER A 155 -3.82 -34.82 -14.47
N ARG A 156 -3.81 -33.71 -15.21
CA ARG A 156 -2.90 -32.57 -15.00
C ARG A 156 -3.01 -31.99 -13.59
N HIS A 157 -4.23 -31.90 -13.03
CA HIS A 157 -4.41 -31.45 -11.64
C HIS A 157 -3.84 -32.46 -10.64
N ARG A 158 -4.08 -33.77 -10.80
CA ARG A 158 -3.45 -34.79 -9.94
C ARG A 158 -1.93 -34.80 -10.04
N ASP A 159 -1.37 -34.58 -11.23
CA ASP A 159 0.08 -34.53 -11.43
C ASP A 159 0.71 -33.30 -10.77
N LEU A 160 0.03 -32.14 -10.85
CA LEU A 160 0.38 -30.92 -10.12
C LEU A 160 0.35 -31.15 -8.60
N ILE A 161 -0.76 -31.69 -8.06
CA ILE A 161 -0.88 -31.98 -6.62
C ILE A 161 0.16 -33.02 -6.16
N ARG A 162 0.50 -34.01 -6.99
CA ARG A 162 1.56 -34.98 -6.67
C ARG A 162 2.94 -34.34 -6.63
N ALA A 163 3.23 -33.41 -7.54
CA ALA A 163 4.49 -32.66 -7.55
C ALA A 163 4.60 -31.74 -6.32
N LEU A 164 3.56 -30.96 -6.03
CA LEU A 164 3.49 -30.09 -4.86
C LEU A 164 3.59 -30.90 -3.56
N GLY A 165 2.78 -31.94 -3.39
CA GLY A 165 2.85 -32.84 -2.24
C GLY A 165 4.18 -33.60 -2.13
N GLY A 166 4.96 -33.71 -3.22
CA GLY A 166 6.34 -34.20 -3.19
C GLY A 166 7.31 -33.18 -2.58
N ALA A 167 7.24 -31.93 -3.03
CA ALA A 167 8.05 -30.83 -2.52
C ALA A 167 7.75 -30.52 -1.04
N LEU A 168 6.47 -30.48 -0.65
CA LEU A 168 6.04 -30.26 0.73
C LEU A 168 6.56 -31.35 1.68
N ARG A 169 6.46 -32.63 1.28
CA ARG A 169 7.01 -33.75 2.07
C ARG A 169 8.54 -33.72 2.21
N ALA A 170 9.26 -33.17 1.22
CA ALA A 170 10.71 -32.98 1.33
C ALA A 170 11.10 -31.82 2.27
N ALA A 171 10.12 -31.04 2.72
CA ALA A 171 10.25 -29.93 3.65
C ALA A 171 9.53 -30.19 5.00
N ASP A 172 9.14 -31.44 5.27
CA ASP A 172 8.35 -31.87 6.44
C ASP A 172 6.99 -31.18 6.62
N VAL A 173 6.41 -30.64 5.54
CA VAL A 173 5.09 -29.98 5.53
C VAL A 173 4.00 -30.94 5.03
N THR A 174 2.89 -31.01 5.75
CA THR A 174 1.77 -31.89 5.38
C THR A 174 0.82 -31.24 4.37
N LEU A 175 0.60 -31.84 3.21
CA LEU A 175 -0.55 -31.48 2.37
C LEU A 175 -1.81 -32.03 3.04
N ALA A 176 -2.53 -31.17 3.76
CA ALA A 176 -3.71 -31.54 4.56
C ALA A 176 -4.89 -31.88 3.65
N ASP A 177 -5.17 -31.04 2.65
CA ASP A 177 -6.23 -31.31 1.67
C ASP A 177 -6.02 -30.59 0.33
N ALA A 178 -6.67 -31.11 -0.72
CA ALA A 178 -6.68 -30.49 -2.03
C ALA A 178 -8.02 -30.66 -2.74
N TRP A 179 -8.64 -29.56 -3.16
CA TRP A 179 -9.91 -29.51 -3.87
C TRP A 179 -9.78 -28.82 -5.24
N ALA A 180 -10.79 -29.01 -6.07
CA ALA A 180 -10.97 -28.30 -7.32
C ALA A 180 -12.41 -27.83 -7.50
N ALA A 181 -12.57 -26.68 -8.16
CA ALA A 181 -13.82 -26.11 -8.60
C ALA A 181 -13.66 -25.52 -10.02
N ARG A 182 -14.78 -25.29 -10.72
CA ARG A 182 -14.75 -24.57 -12.01
C ARG A 182 -14.70 -23.06 -11.83
N GLU A 183 -15.44 -22.60 -10.83
CA GLU A 183 -15.68 -21.20 -10.45
C GLU A 183 -15.96 -21.16 -8.94
N ILE A 184 -15.87 -19.99 -8.32
CA ILE A 184 -16.30 -19.79 -6.93
C ILE A 184 -17.63 -19.03 -6.93
N ALA A 185 -18.73 -19.75 -6.67
CA ALA A 185 -20.09 -19.22 -6.75
C ALA A 185 -21.07 -20.05 -5.92
N THR A 186 -22.16 -19.42 -5.47
CA THR A 186 -23.20 -20.05 -4.64
C THR A 186 -23.76 -21.31 -5.30
N GLY A 187 -23.65 -22.46 -4.61
CA GLY A 187 -24.14 -23.74 -5.11
C GLY A 187 -23.29 -24.39 -6.21
N ALA A 188 -22.18 -23.77 -6.66
CA ALA A 188 -21.28 -24.36 -7.65
C ALA A 188 -20.64 -25.65 -7.11
N PRO A 189 -20.39 -26.67 -7.96
CA PRO A 189 -19.81 -27.94 -7.50
C PRO A 189 -18.31 -27.83 -7.22
N TRP A 190 -17.86 -28.51 -6.17
CA TRP A 190 -16.47 -28.78 -5.87
C TRP A 190 -16.21 -30.29 -5.72
N TRP A 191 -14.97 -30.71 -5.94
CA TRP A 191 -14.53 -32.10 -5.78
C TRP A 191 -13.12 -32.18 -5.23
N SER A 192 -12.81 -33.22 -4.45
CA SER A 192 -11.44 -33.45 -3.98
C SER A 192 -10.54 -33.99 -5.09
N LEU A 193 -9.26 -33.61 -5.01
CA LEU A 193 -8.17 -34.10 -5.86
C LEU A 193 -7.40 -35.26 -5.21
N THR A 194 -7.57 -35.47 -3.90
CA THR A 194 -6.99 -36.57 -3.11
C THR A 194 -7.95 -37.75 -2.93
N ASP A 195 -9.25 -37.48 -2.90
CA ASP A 195 -10.32 -38.44 -2.57
C ASP A 195 -11.46 -38.36 -3.61
N PRO A 196 -11.55 -39.30 -4.56
CA PRO A 196 -12.53 -39.23 -5.64
C PRO A 196 -14.00 -39.28 -5.22
N GLU A 197 -14.32 -39.76 -4.02
CA GLU A 197 -15.70 -39.87 -3.53
C GLU A 197 -16.16 -38.56 -2.87
N ARG A 198 -15.23 -37.72 -2.42
CA ARG A 198 -15.54 -36.49 -1.67
C ARG A 198 -15.81 -35.31 -2.60
N THR A 199 -17.10 -35.02 -2.78
CA THR A 199 -17.63 -33.93 -3.61
C THR A 199 -18.75 -33.19 -2.89
N GLY A 200 -19.08 -31.98 -3.34
CA GLY A 200 -20.18 -31.21 -2.77
C GLY A 200 -20.50 -29.93 -3.53
N THR A 201 -21.35 -29.09 -2.95
CA THR A 201 -21.67 -27.75 -3.43
C THR A 201 -21.05 -26.70 -2.52
N GLN A 202 -20.76 -25.52 -3.07
CA GLN A 202 -20.19 -24.39 -2.33
C GLN A 202 -21.25 -23.60 -1.55
N GLN A 203 -20.86 -23.05 -0.41
CA GLN A 203 -21.61 -22.01 0.30
C GLN A 203 -21.65 -20.70 -0.53
N ASP A 204 -22.48 -19.74 -0.13
CA ASP A 204 -22.51 -18.43 -0.79
C ASP A 204 -21.24 -17.60 -0.43
N PRO A 205 -20.40 -17.20 -1.41
CA PRO A 205 -19.20 -16.41 -1.13
C PRO A 205 -19.51 -15.02 -0.54
N SER A 206 -20.65 -14.43 -0.89
CA SER A 206 -21.07 -13.11 -0.37
C SER A 206 -21.57 -13.17 1.07
N ALA A 207 -22.13 -14.32 1.48
CA ALA A 207 -22.58 -14.56 2.86
C ALA A 207 -21.50 -15.21 3.75
N SER A 208 -20.29 -15.46 3.23
CA SER A 208 -19.20 -16.02 4.02
C SER A 208 -18.86 -15.10 5.20
N PRO A 209 -18.73 -15.62 6.44
CA PRO A 209 -18.35 -14.77 7.56
C PRO A 209 -16.94 -14.15 7.36
N VAL A 210 -16.06 -14.77 6.57
CA VAL A 210 -14.77 -14.17 6.18
C VAL A 210 -14.98 -12.97 5.27
N THR A 211 -15.93 -13.02 4.32
CA THR A 211 -16.33 -11.88 3.49
C THR A 211 -16.85 -10.73 4.35
N LEU A 212 -17.69 -11.02 5.34
CA LEU A 212 -18.20 -10.02 6.27
C LEU A 212 -17.07 -9.36 7.07
N ALA A 213 -16.12 -10.14 7.60
CA ALA A 213 -14.94 -9.61 8.28
C ALA A 213 -14.07 -8.74 7.35
N HIS A 214 -13.84 -9.19 6.11
CA HIS A 214 -13.06 -8.44 5.12
C HIS A 214 -13.70 -7.08 4.78
N VAL A 215 -15.02 -7.05 4.59
CA VAL A 215 -15.78 -5.81 4.34
C VAL A 215 -15.78 -4.89 5.56
N LEU A 216 -15.89 -5.42 6.78
CA LEU A 216 -15.81 -4.64 8.03
C LEU A 216 -14.41 -4.05 8.27
N ASP A 217 -13.35 -4.77 7.90
CA ASP A 217 -11.96 -4.26 7.86
C ASP A 217 -11.73 -3.28 6.68
N GLY A 218 -12.79 -2.95 5.92
CA GLY A 218 -12.78 -2.03 4.78
C GLY A 218 -11.96 -2.55 3.60
N ARG A 219 -11.84 -3.87 3.44
CA ARG A 219 -11.17 -4.52 2.30
C ARG A 219 -12.28 -4.97 1.32
N PRO A 220 -12.59 -4.17 0.27
CA PRO A 220 -13.65 -4.55 -0.67
C PRO A 220 -13.21 -5.77 -1.49
N ILE A 221 -14.08 -6.77 -1.62
CA ILE A 221 -13.88 -7.87 -2.57
C ILE A 221 -14.11 -7.32 -3.97
N ARG A 222 -13.05 -7.29 -4.78
CA ARG A 222 -13.11 -6.83 -6.17
C ARG A 222 -13.57 -7.98 -7.06
N SER A 223 -14.41 -7.66 -8.04
CA SER A 223 -15.00 -8.65 -8.95
C SER A 223 -14.00 -9.28 -9.91
N SER A 224 -12.91 -8.57 -10.24
CA SER A 224 -11.89 -9.03 -11.19
C SER A 224 -10.53 -8.33 -11.04
N ARG A 225 -9.46 -8.89 -11.63
CA ARG A 225 -8.16 -8.19 -11.77
C ARG A 225 -8.27 -6.92 -12.62
N ALA A 226 -9.23 -6.85 -13.55
CA ALA A 226 -9.43 -5.66 -14.39
C ALA A 226 -9.89 -4.46 -13.56
N GLU A 227 -10.80 -4.66 -12.60
CA GLU A 227 -11.24 -3.63 -11.64
C GLU A 227 -10.09 -3.15 -10.74
N LEU A 228 -9.19 -4.06 -10.35
CA LEU A 228 -7.99 -3.74 -9.59
C LEU A 228 -6.99 -2.90 -10.42
N LEU A 229 -6.74 -3.27 -11.67
CA LEU A 229 -5.89 -2.50 -12.59
C LEU A 229 -6.49 -1.11 -12.89
N ALA A 230 -7.80 -1.03 -13.08
CA ALA A 230 -8.52 0.24 -13.28
C ALA A 230 -8.36 1.20 -12.09
N THR A 231 -8.00 0.74 -10.89
CA THR A 231 -7.71 1.60 -9.73
C THR A 231 -6.45 2.45 -9.96
N VAL A 232 -5.41 1.92 -10.64
CA VAL A 232 -4.12 2.59 -10.88
C VAL A 232 -3.91 3.04 -12.33
N GLU A 233 -4.89 2.79 -13.21
CA GLU A 233 -4.86 3.20 -14.62
C GLU A 233 -4.81 4.73 -14.75
N VAL A 234 -3.91 5.22 -15.62
CA VAL A 234 -3.66 6.66 -15.80
C VAL A 234 -4.90 7.34 -16.40
N ASP A 235 -5.40 8.33 -15.68
CA ASP A 235 -6.43 9.24 -16.15
C ASP A 235 -5.79 10.29 -17.04
N ARG A 236 -6.05 10.20 -18.35
CA ARG A 236 -5.32 11.01 -19.33
C ARG A 236 -5.67 12.50 -19.23
N GLU A 237 -6.92 12.83 -18.93
CA GLU A 237 -7.40 14.22 -18.84
C GLU A 237 -6.86 14.87 -17.56
N LEU A 238 -6.96 14.16 -16.43
CA LEU A 238 -6.38 14.65 -15.18
C LEU A 238 -4.86 14.81 -15.25
N ARG A 239 -4.15 13.87 -15.90
CA ARG A 239 -2.71 13.97 -16.13
C ARG A 239 -2.33 15.14 -17.03
N ASP A 240 -3.06 15.42 -18.12
CA ASP A 240 -2.79 16.62 -18.93
C ASP A 240 -2.97 17.91 -18.12
N ALA A 241 -4.02 17.97 -17.27
CA ALA A 241 -4.26 19.12 -16.41
C ALA A 241 -3.17 19.31 -15.34
N VAL A 242 -2.71 18.23 -14.70
CA VAL A 242 -1.62 18.30 -13.70
C VAL A 242 -0.28 18.62 -14.36
N ALA A 243 0.01 18.05 -15.54
CA ALA A 243 1.24 18.32 -16.27
C ALA A 243 1.37 19.80 -16.68
N ALA A 244 0.27 20.51 -16.91
CA ALA A 244 0.27 21.95 -17.16
C ALA A 244 0.69 22.79 -15.93
N GLU A 245 0.41 22.32 -14.72
CA GLU A 245 0.71 23.03 -13.46
C GLU A 245 2.07 22.66 -12.86
N LEU A 246 2.65 21.49 -13.21
CA LEU A 246 3.91 20.99 -12.65
C LEU A 246 5.10 21.96 -12.75
N GLU A 247 5.24 22.70 -13.86
CA GLU A 247 6.34 23.68 -14.00
C GLU A 247 6.19 24.83 -12.99
N GLN A 248 4.96 25.32 -12.77
CA GLN A 248 4.68 26.43 -11.87
C GLN A 248 4.78 26.01 -10.40
N ALA A 249 4.35 24.79 -10.06
CA ALA A 249 4.58 24.18 -8.75
C ALA A 249 6.10 24.05 -8.47
N GLU A 250 6.88 23.54 -9.43
CA GLU A 250 8.33 23.40 -9.28
C GLU A 250 9.06 24.75 -9.16
N VAL A 251 8.69 25.77 -9.94
CA VAL A 251 9.23 27.14 -9.79
C VAL A 251 8.94 27.69 -8.40
N THR A 252 7.73 27.47 -7.88
CA THR A 252 7.30 27.91 -6.54
C THR A 252 8.08 27.19 -5.44
N ALA A 253 8.15 25.86 -5.48
CA ALA A 253 8.93 25.04 -4.57
C ALA A 253 10.42 25.43 -4.54
N ARG A 254 11.06 25.57 -5.72
CA ARG A 254 12.46 26.02 -5.85
C ARG A 254 12.67 27.42 -5.22
N ARG A 255 11.71 28.35 -5.36
CA ARG A 255 11.76 29.68 -4.76
C ARG A 255 11.63 29.63 -3.23
N LEU A 256 10.75 28.80 -2.69
CA LEU A 256 10.57 28.61 -1.26
C LEU A 256 11.81 27.95 -0.63
N TYR A 257 12.33 26.89 -1.24
CA TYR A 257 13.56 26.23 -0.80
C TYR A 257 14.77 27.18 -0.76
N ARG A 258 15.00 27.97 -1.83
CA ARG A 258 16.08 28.98 -1.85
C ARG A 258 15.96 29.99 -0.71
N ARG A 259 14.74 30.43 -0.37
CA ARG A 259 14.48 31.34 0.76
C ARG A 259 14.80 30.68 2.11
N ALA A 260 14.39 29.43 2.30
CA ALA A 260 14.68 28.66 3.51
C ALA A 260 16.20 28.45 3.69
N VAL A 261 16.91 28.08 2.62
CA VAL A 261 18.38 27.96 2.61
C VAL A 261 19.06 29.29 2.91
N SER A 262 18.58 30.43 2.37
CA SER A 262 19.17 31.75 2.69
C SER A 262 18.99 32.19 4.16
N ARG A 263 18.08 31.55 4.90
CA ARG A 263 17.86 31.74 6.34
C ARG A 263 18.56 30.66 7.18
N SER A 264 19.33 29.77 6.56
CA SER A 264 19.92 28.58 7.19
C SER A 264 18.89 27.61 7.79
N ALA A 265 17.65 27.61 7.27
CA ALA A 265 16.52 26.86 7.81
C ALA A 265 15.84 25.91 6.79
N PRO A 266 16.58 25.04 6.07
CA PRO A 266 15.98 24.12 5.09
C PRO A 266 14.96 23.14 5.69
N GLY A 267 15.02 22.89 7.00
CA GLY A 267 14.02 22.10 7.73
C GLY A 267 12.63 22.76 7.75
N GLU A 268 12.53 24.10 7.78
CA GLU A 268 11.25 24.81 7.71
C GLU A 268 10.52 24.55 6.39
N TYR A 269 11.26 24.50 5.28
CA TYR A 269 10.68 24.17 3.98
C TYR A 269 10.13 22.75 3.93
N ARG A 270 10.91 21.76 4.40
CA ARG A 270 10.46 20.35 4.44
C ARG A 270 9.29 20.15 5.38
N ARG A 271 9.29 20.83 6.52
CA ARG A 271 8.17 20.86 7.45
C ARG A 271 6.90 21.40 6.77
N ALA A 272 6.98 22.57 6.14
CA ALA A 272 5.85 23.18 5.46
C ALA A 272 5.34 22.33 4.28
N ALA A 273 6.23 21.68 3.54
CA ALA A 273 5.88 20.72 2.49
C ALA A 273 5.14 19.50 3.06
N LEU A 274 5.64 18.91 4.14
CA LEU A 274 4.97 17.79 4.83
C LEU A 274 3.59 18.21 5.39
N GLU A 275 3.51 19.36 6.08
CA GLU A 275 2.25 19.92 6.61
C GLU A 275 1.23 20.19 5.49
N MET A 276 1.67 20.64 4.31
CA MET A 276 0.82 20.79 3.12
C MET A 276 0.29 19.42 2.61
N VAL A 277 1.13 18.39 2.51
CA VAL A 277 0.65 17.04 2.10
C VAL A 277 -0.36 16.50 3.11
N LEU A 278 -0.10 16.65 4.41
CA LEU A 278 -1.02 16.25 5.49
C LEU A 278 -2.35 17.00 5.43
N TRP A 279 -2.35 18.28 5.06
CA TRP A 279 -3.57 19.05 4.84
C TRP A 279 -4.38 18.50 3.65
N GLN A 280 -3.72 18.15 2.54
CA GLN A 280 -4.40 17.52 1.39
C GLN A 280 -4.99 16.16 1.79
N ILE A 281 -4.28 15.35 2.57
CA ILE A 281 -4.79 14.08 3.12
C ILE A 281 -6.05 14.31 3.96
N ALA A 282 -6.04 15.27 4.88
CA ALA A 282 -7.21 15.60 5.69
C ALA A 282 -8.39 16.11 4.84
N ALA A 283 -8.12 16.80 3.73
CA ALA A 283 -9.14 17.33 2.83
C ALA A 283 -9.82 16.25 1.95
N VAL A 284 -9.21 15.08 1.73
CA VAL A 284 -9.77 14.02 0.85
C VAL A 284 -11.18 13.59 1.27
N GLY A 285 -11.43 13.51 2.58
CA GLY A 285 -12.74 13.12 3.14
C GLY A 285 -13.91 14.07 2.85
N SER A 286 -13.67 15.21 2.20
CA SER A 286 -14.71 16.19 1.83
C SER A 286 -15.51 15.83 0.57
N ALA A 287 -15.19 14.71 -0.09
CA ALA A 287 -15.74 14.28 -1.40
C ALA A 287 -15.53 15.27 -2.57
N ALA A 288 -14.81 16.37 -2.35
CA ALA A 288 -14.42 17.29 -3.41
C ALA A 288 -13.30 16.68 -4.30
N PRO A 289 -13.28 17.01 -5.60
CA PRO A 289 -12.10 16.76 -6.43
C PRO A 289 -10.93 17.61 -5.94
N ILE A 290 -9.73 17.03 -5.89
CA ILE A 290 -8.50 17.79 -5.62
C ILE A 290 -8.14 18.53 -6.91
N PRO A 291 -7.91 19.85 -6.89
CA PRO A 291 -7.61 20.59 -8.10
C PRO A 291 -6.19 20.25 -8.63
N PRO A 292 -5.93 20.39 -9.95
CA PRO A 292 -4.68 19.91 -10.55
C PRO A 292 -3.40 20.58 -10.01
N ASP A 293 -3.49 21.85 -9.62
CA ASP A 293 -2.41 22.61 -8.97
C ASP A 293 -2.01 22.00 -7.62
N ALA A 294 -2.99 21.63 -6.80
CA ALA A 294 -2.74 20.94 -5.53
C ALA A 294 -2.13 19.54 -5.72
N ILE A 295 -2.48 18.83 -6.80
CA ILE A 295 -1.83 17.54 -7.14
C ILE A 295 -0.37 17.78 -7.56
N ALA A 296 -0.11 18.81 -8.36
CA ALA A 296 1.24 19.20 -8.78
C ALA A 296 2.13 19.61 -7.60
N ASP A 297 1.60 20.38 -6.64
CA ASP A 297 2.30 20.76 -5.41
C ASP A 297 2.65 19.53 -4.54
N VAL A 298 1.73 18.56 -4.39
CA VAL A 298 2.03 17.29 -3.69
C VAL A 298 3.10 16.50 -4.45
N ALA A 299 2.98 16.35 -5.77
CA ALA A 299 3.97 15.64 -6.58
C ALA A 299 5.38 16.22 -6.42
N VAL A 300 5.51 17.55 -6.50
CA VAL A 300 6.78 18.25 -6.29
C VAL A 300 7.29 18.10 -4.85
N ALA A 301 6.41 18.05 -3.84
CA ALA A 301 6.80 17.78 -2.46
C ALA A 301 7.34 16.36 -2.25
N LEU A 302 6.79 15.34 -2.92
CA LEU A 302 7.25 13.96 -2.86
C LEU A 302 8.68 13.77 -3.40
N ARG A 303 9.18 14.69 -4.24
CA ARG A 303 10.57 14.66 -4.76
C ARG A 303 11.64 14.90 -3.67
N ASP A 304 11.30 15.46 -2.49
CA ASP A 304 12.23 15.46 -1.34
C ASP A 304 12.03 14.17 -0.54
N SER A 305 13.04 13.30 -0.56
CA SER A 305 13.02 12.02 0.14
C SER A 305 12.72 12.13 1.63
N THR A 306 13.05 13.23 2.31
CA THR A 306 12.71 13.42 3.73
C THR A 306 11.20 13.58 3.94
N VAL A 307 10.54 14.28 3.01
CA VAL A 307 9.08 14.50 3.04
C VAL A 307 8.37 13.21 2.65
N ARG A 308 8.80 12.55 1.58
CA ARG A 308 8.27 11.25 1.17
C ARG A 308 8.43 10.19 2.25
N ASP A 309 9.64 10.02 2.79
CA ASP A 309 9.91 8.93 3.72
C ASP A 309 9.11 9.10 5.02
N ALA A 310 8.83 10.34 5.44
CA ALA A 310 7.91 10.64 6.54
C ALA A 310 6.48 10.13 6.30
N LEU A 311 5.98 10.16 5.06
CA LEU A 311 4.62 9.75 4.71
C LEU A 311 4.40 8.23 4.81
N PHE A 312 5.47 7.40 4.82
CA PHE A 312 5.33 5.97 5.12
C PHE A 312 4.79 5.71 6.54
N ALA A 313 4.90 6.65 7.47
CA ALA A 313 4.29 6.52 8.80
C ALA A 313 2.76 6.35 8.71
N LEU A 314 2.12 7.08 7.81
CA LEU A 314 0.67 7.19 7.69
C LEU A 314 -0.05 5.87 7.36
N ALA A 315 0.67 4.87 6.83
CA ALA A 315 0.12 3.54 6.61
C ALA A 315 -0.32 2.84 7.91
N VAL A 316 0.13 3.32 9.08
CA VAL A 316 -0.31 2.82 10.39
C VAL A 316 -0.78 4.01 11.24
N GLY A 317 -2.08 4.31 11.13
CA GLY A 317 -2.73 5.37 11.88
C GLY A 317 -4.12 5.66 11.30
N GLU A 318 -4.88 6.52 11.98
CA GLU A 318 -6.26 6.85 11.62
C GLU A 318 -6.37 7.49 10.21
N HIS A 319 -5.32 8.17 9.76
CA HIS A 319 -5.26 8.82 8.45
C HIS A 319 -4.91 7.88 7.28
N GLY A 320 -4.60 6.60 7.52
CA GLY A 320 -4.08 5.70 6.50
C GLY A 320 -5.00 5.51 5.28
N ARG A 321 -6.33 5.56 5.48
CA ARG A 321 -7.31 5.48 4.38
C ARG A 321 -7.34 6.74 3.52
N ALA A 322 -7.32 7.92 4.14
CA ALA A 322 -7.31 9.18 3.41
C ALA A 322 -5.99 9.37 2.64
N ALA A 323 -4.88 8.88 3.20
CA ALA A 323 -3.59 8.83 2.52
C ALA A 323 -3.62 7.85 1.32
N GLU A 324 -4.13 6.62 1.50
CA GLU A 324 -4.29 5.64 0.41
C GLU A 324 -5.14 6.19 -0.75
N GLU A 325 -6.21 6.94 -0.45
CA GLU A 325 -7.03 7.59 -1.47
C GLU A 325 -6.30 8.75 -2.17
N LEU A 326 -5.51 9.56 -1.44
CA LEU A 326 -4.65 10.59 -2.06
C LEU A 326 -3.63 9.95 -3.01
N TRP A 327 -2.94 8.89 -2.58
CA TRP A 327 -1.96 8.18 -3.41
C TRP A 327 -2.62 7.54 -4.64
N THR A 328 -3.84 7.04 -4.51
CA THR A 328 -4.63 6.53 -5.64
C THR A 328 -4.93 7.65 -6.65
N ARG A 329 -5.37 8.83 -6.19
CA ARG A 329 -5.62 9.98 -7.06
C ARG A 329 -4.33 10.44 -7.78
N LEU A 330 -3.20 10.53 -7.06
CA LEU A 330 -1.90 10.88 -7.65
C LEU A 330 -1.39 9.83 -8.66
N CYS A 331 -1.48 8.53 -8.35
CA CYS A 331 -1.03 7.44 -9.22
C CYS A 331 -1.75 7.42 -10.58
N ARG A 332 -2.99 7.95 -10.63
CA ARG A 332 -3.78 8.13 -11.85
C ARG A 332 -3.46 9.45 -12.58
N ALA A 333 -3.05 10.48 -11.84
CA ALA A 333 -2.86 11.85 -12.33
C ALA A 333 -1.43 12.18 -12.80
N LEU A 334 -0.46 11.30 -12.55
CA LEU A 334 0.96 11.56 -12.78
C LEU A 334 1.55 10.57 -13.81
N ASP A 335 2.72 10.90 -14.34
CA ASP A 335 3.57 10.01 -15.13
C ASP A 335 5.02 9.99 -14.61
N GLY A 336 5.85 9.13 -15.22
CA GLY A 336 7.28 9.03 -14.93
C GLY A 336 7.65 8.86 -13.44
N PRO A 337 8.74 9.50 -12.98
CA PRO A 337 9.18 9.40 -11.59
C PRO A 337 8.14 9.89 -10.57
N ASP A 338 7.37 10.94 -10.88
CA ASP A 338 6.35 11.45 -9.95
C ASP A 338 5.22 10.43 -9.72
N ARG A 339 4.84 9.68 -10.78
CA ARG A 339 3.93 8.52 -10.64
C ARG A 339 4.57 7.41 -9.82
N ALA A 340 5.86 7.13 -10.02
CA ALA A 340 6.55 6.07 -9.29
C ALA A 340 6.56 6.31 -7.77
N GLU A 341 6.78 7.55 -7.32
CA GLU A 341 6.72 7.91 -5.89
C GLU A 341 5.32 7.70 -5.31
N ALA A 342 4.28 8.21 -5.98
CA ALA A 342 2.89 8.06 -5.53
C ALA A 342 2.42 6.59 -5.53
N ALA A 343 2.75 5.83 -6.58
CA ALA A 343 2.42 4.42 -6.71
C ALA A 343 3.17 3.56 -5.67
N THR A 344 4.39 3.94 -5.28
CA THR A 344 5.14 3.30 -4.19
C THR A 344 4.46 3.51 -2.84
N LEU A 345 4.01 4.73 -2.54
CA LEU A 345 3.26 5.04 -1.32
C LEU A 345 1.93 4.27 -1.26
N LEU A 346 1.17 4.24 -2.37
CA LEU A 346 -0.05 3.44 -2.51
C LEU A 346 0.22 1.95 -2.26
N GLY A 347 1.25 1.40 -2.91
CA GLY A 347 1.63 0.00 -2.80
C GLY A 347 2.01 -0.39 -1.38
N TYR A 348 2.76 0.46 -0.68
CA TYR A 348 3.10 0.26 0.73
C TYR A 348 1.87 0.34 1.66
N SER A 349 1.00 1.35 1.49
CA SER A 349 -0.25 1.46 2.28
C SER A 349 -1.12 0.22 2.14
N ALA A 350 -1.32 -0.26 0.90
CA ALA A 350 -2.04 -1.48 0.62
C ALA A 350 -1.39 -2.72 1.25
N TYR A 351 -0.05 -2.83 1.18
CA TYR A 351 0.70 -3.95 1.76
C TYR A 351 0.56 -4.01 3.28
N ILE A 352 0.78 -2.89 3.98
CA ILE A 352 0.61 -2.79 5.44
C ILE A 352 -0.82 -3.13 5.88
N ARG A 353 -1.82 -2.72 5.08
CA ARG A 353 -3.23 -3.03 5.28
C ARG A 353 -3.59 -4.50 5.01
N GLY A 354 -2.73 -5.27 4.33
CA GLY A 354 -2.97 -6.65 3.94
C GLY A 354 -3.70 -6.83 2.60
N ASP A 355 -3.82 -5.77 1.78
CA ASP A 355 -4.33 -5.82 0.41
C ASP A 355 -3.16 -6.07 -0.55
N GLY A 356 -2.59 -7.28 -0.46
CA GLY A 356 -1.51 -7.75 -1.33
C GLY A 356 -1.79 -7.60 -2.84
N PRO A 357 -3.02 -7.77 -3.35
CA PRO A 357 -3.33 -7.52 -4.76
C PRO A 357 -3.14 -6.04 -5.14
N LEU A 358 -3.70 -5.09 -4.39
CA LEU A 358 -3.51 -3.66 -4.66
C LEU A 358 -2.05 -3.26 -4.47
N ALA A 359 -1.37 -3.81 -3.47
CA ALA A 359 0.06 -3.61 -3.29
C ALA A 359 0.86 -4.03 -4.54
N GLY A 360 0.60 -5.23 -5.06
CA GLY A 360 1.26 -5.75 -6.25
C GLY A 360 1.00 -4.91 -7.49
N VAL A 361 -0.26 -4.54 -7.74
CA VAL A 361 -0.65 -3.73 -8.90
C VAL A 361 -0.09 -2.29 -8.81
N ALA A 362 -0.05 -1.68 -7.63
CA ALA A 362 0.55 -0.35 -7.45
C ALA A 362 2.08 -0.38 -7.57
N LEU A 363 2.75 -1.42 -7.07
CA LEU A 363 4.20 -1.58 -7.21
C LEU A 363 4.62 -1.93 -8.65
N GLU A 364 3.81 -2.72 -9.37
CA GLU A 364 3.93 -2.96 -10.82
C GLU A 364 3.83 -1.62 -11.57
N ALA A 365 2.80 -0.81 -11.30
CA ALA A 365 2.63 0.52 -11.88
C ALA A 365 3.76 1.51 -11.54
N ALA A 366 4.37 1.39 -10.36
CA ALA A 366 5.54 2.20 -9.96
C ALA A 366 6.78 1.84 -10.80
N LEU A 367 7.06 0.55 -10.95
CA LEU A 367 8.22 0.03 -11.69
C LEU A 367 8.05 0.16 -13.22
N GLU A 368 6.82 0.18 -13.74
CA GLU A 368 6.52 0.58 -15.11
C GLU A 368 6.84 2.07 -15.38
N ALA A 369 6.64 2.93 -14.38
CA ALA A 369 6.85 4.37 -14.49
C ALA A 369 8.31 4.78 -14.28
N ASP A 370 9.01 4.13 -13.34
CA ASP A 370 10.46 4.20 -13.16
C ASP A 370 11.04 2.81 -12.78
N PRO A 371 11.65 2.08 -13.73
CA PRO A 371 12.29 0.80 -13.47
C PRO A 371 13.49 0.86 -12.51
N SER A 372 14.00 2.05 -12.20
CA SER A 372 15.11 2.28 -11.26
C SER A 372 14.65 2.65 -9.85
N HIS A 373 13.33 2.70 -9.60
CA HIS A 373 12.77 3.15 -8.32
C HIS A 373 13.07 2.17 -7.17
N GLY A 374 14.11 2.48 -6.40
CA GLY A 374 14.71 1.56 -5.42
C GLY A 374 13.75 1.05 -4.34
N ILE A 375 12.88 1.91 -3.80
CA ILE A 375 11.93 1.50 -2.77
C ILE A 375 10.83 0.60 -3.36
N ALA A 376 10.34 0.89 -4.57
CA ALA A 376 9.36 0.05 -5.25
C ALA A 376 9.91 -1.37 -5.50
N GLY A 377 11.17 -1.48 -5.97
CA GLY A 377 11.81 -2.78 -6.22
C GLY A 377 12.03 -3.60 -4.93
N LEU A 378 12.36 -2.95 -3.82
CA LEU A 378 12.47 -3.60 -2.51
C LEU A 378 11.11 -4.09 -2.00
N LEU A 379 10.05 -3.28 -2.13
CA LEU A 379 8.70 -3.65 -1.72
C LEU A 379 8.09 -4.74 -2.62
N GLU A 380 8.32 -4.71 -3.94
CA GLU A 380 7.91 -5.79 -4.86
C GLU A 380 8.59 -7.10 -4.46
N THR A 381 9.90 -7.05 -4.17
CA THR A 381 10.64 -8.23 -3.74
C THR A 381 10.11 -8.75 -2.40
N ALA A 382 9.87 -7.88 -1.41
CA ALA A 382 9.31 -8.26 -0.12
C ALA A 382 7.94 -8.95 -0.29
N LEU A 383 7.04 -8.34 -1.07
CA LEU A 383 5.70 -8.85 -1.37
C LEU A 383 5.76 -10.21 -2.09
N ARG A 384 6.64 -10.34 -3.10
CA ARG A 384 6.85 -11.60 -3.84
C ARG A 384 7.46 -12.71 -2.98
N THR A 385 8.26 -12.36 -1.98
CA THR A 385 8.79 -13.31 -0.98
C THR A 385 7.82 -13.61 0.17
N GLY A 386 6.63 -12.99 0.18
CA GLY A 386 5.60 -13.21 1.20
C GLY A 386 5.92 -12.60 2.56
N MET A 387 6.82 -11.60 2.65
CA MET A 387 7.25 -11.04 3.92
C MET A 387 6.06 -10.46 4.71
N HIS A 388 5.97 -10.81 6.00
CA HIS A 388 4.81 -10.44 6.82
C HIS A 388 4.69 -8.92 7.02
N PRO A 389 3.48 -8.31 6.98
CA PRO A 389 3.30 -6.87 7.15
C PRO A 389 3.87 -6.28 8.46
N GLN A 390 4.01 -7.08 9.52
CA GLN A 390 4.69 -6.66 10.77
C GLN A 390 6.18 -6.34 10.56
N GLU A 391 6.87 -6.96 9.61
CA GLU A 391 8.25 -6.61 9.29
C GLU A 391 8.31 -5.29 8.50
N MET A 392 7.32 -5.04 7.64
CA MET A 392 7.19 -3.80 6.87
C MET A 392 6.87 -2.58 7.74
N ARG A 393 6.23 -2.77 8.91
CA ARG A 393 6.02 -1.73 9.93
C ARG A 393 7.30 -1.00 10.38
N LYS A 394 8.48 -1.59 10.19
CA LYS A 394 9.78 -0.93 10.43
C LYS A 394 9.97 0.30 9.54
N LEU A 395 9.43 0.32 8.32
CA LEU A 395 9.47 1.47 7.42
C LEU A 395 8.54 2.60 7.92
N ALA A 396 7.33 2.27 8.40
CA ALA A 396 6.43 3.26 9.02
C ALA A 396 7.08 3.92 10.25
N ARG A 397 7.78 3.15 11.10
CA ARG A 397 8.56 3.69 12.22
C ARG A 397 9.68 4.62 11.75
N SER A 398 10.38 4.29 10.66
CA SER A 398 11.38 5.19 10.05
C SER A 398 10.76 6.49 9.57
N GLY A 399 9.56 6.43 8.97
CA GLY A 399 8.79 7.62 8.59
C GLY A 399 8.36 8.48 9.78
N ALA A 400 7.90 7.86 10.88
CA ALA A 400 7.53 8.60 12.09
C ALA A 400 8.73 9.36 12.68
N LEU A 401 9.92 8.76 12.64
CA LEU A 401 11.17 9.43 13.04
C LEU A 401 11.56 10.56 12.07
N ALA A 402 11.33 10.43 10.76
CA ALA A 402 11.56 11.50 9.80
C ALA A 402 10.60 12.68 10.02
N ALA A 403 9.32 12.42 10.27
CA ALA A 403 8.32 13.45 10.63
C ALA A 403 8.70 14.17 11.92
N ALA A 404 9.06 13.42 12.98
CA ALA A 404 9.52 13.98 14.25
C ALA A 404 10.81 14.81 14.09
N GLY A 405 11.71 14.43 13.17
CA GLY A 405 12.90 15.20 12.80
C GLY A 405 12.60 16.55 12.13
N LEU A 406 11.40 16.70 11.54
CA LEU A 406 10.86 17.98 11.04
C LEU A 406 10.00 18.71 12.10
N GLY A 407 9.84 18.11 13.29
CA GLY A 407 9.00 18.57 14.38
C GLY A 407 7.50 18.40 14.11
N VAL A 408 7.12 17.51 13.20
CA VAL A 408 5.73 17.15 12.92
C VAL A 408 5.39 15.89 13.69
N ASP A 409 4.41 15.97 14.58
CA ASP A 409 3.83 14.79 15.24
C ASP A 409 2.67 14.27 14.38
N LEU A 410 2.68 12.96 14.11
CA LEU A 410 1.65 12.27 13.34
C LEU A 410 0.67 11.48 14.23
N GLY A 411 0.81 11.58 15.56
CA GLY A 411 0.00 10.81 16.52
C GLY A 411 0.37 9.32 16.58
N ILE A 412 1.52 8.96 16.02
CA ILE A 412 2.00 7.57 15.91
C ILE A 412 3.13 7.39 16.92
N ASP A 413 2.84 6.79 18.08
CA ASP A 413 3.88 6.49 19.07
C ASP A 413 4.82 5.36 18.56
N PRO A 414 6.11 5.62 18.31
CA PRO A 414 7.06 4.60 17.87
C PRO A 414 7.51 3.67 19.01
N ALA A 415 7.09 3.89 20.27
CA ALA A 415 7.45 3.08 21.42
C ALA A 415 6.49 1.92 21.69
N GLY A 416 5.17 2.10 21.48
CA GLY A 416 4.13 1.07 21.67
C GLY A 416 4.17 -0.15 20.72
N TRP A 417 5.20 -0.26 19.87
CA TRP A 417 5.32 -1.28 18.83
C TRP A 417 6.36 -2.37 19.19
N GLN A 418 6.57 -2.59 20.49
CA GLN A 418 7.50 -3.59 21.04
C GLN A 418 6.81 -4.90 21.48
N SER A 419 5.50 -5.02 21.21
CA SER A 419 4.61 -6.11 21.63
C SER A 419 4.36 -7.11 20.49
#